data_AF-A0A0L1KUG2-F1
#
_entry.id   AF-A0A0L1KUG2-F1
#
_cell.length_a   1.000
_cell.length_b   1.000
_cell.length_c   1.000
_cell.angle_alpha   90.00
_cell.angle_beta   90.00
_cell.angle_gamma   90.00
#
_symmetry.space_group_name_H-M   'P 1'
#
loop_
_entity.id
_entity.type
_entity.pdbx_description
1 polymer ?
#
loop_
_entity_poly.entity_id
_entity_poly.type
_entity_poly.pdbx_seq_one_letter_code
_entity_poly.pdbx_strand_id
1 'polypeptide(L)'
;MSQESSHEPNQEVSNIHDPFAHAPVPPLEFFEDSIVQPSPDADNYVRSMNLNPSDSTSDENTVIWGTSIYINFFGDLSREYLEKHEMQTILSLTCEGSRLHLDLEKVESFSSYLHMAIIKHPVSCLSVFEMALGDIWNMQHGRTSAQDSRTINQRPITVCPFNAKEYRISQLSKELTEMLVAVRGIVIRTSMVIP
;
A
#
# COMPACT_ATOMS: atom_id res chain seq x y z
N MET A 1 7.28 -76.17 45.33
CA MET A 1 7.71 -75.99 46.73
C MET A 1 8.37 -74.62 46.81
N SER A 2 7.58 -73.58 47.03
CA SER A 2 7.27 -72.98 48.34
C SER A 2 8.29 -71.88 48.68
N GLN A 3 7.92 -70.61 48.52
CA GLN A 3 7.58 -69.72 49.65
C GLN A 3 7.25 -68.31 49.13
N GLU A 4 6.04 -67.86 49.47
CA GLU A 4 5.63 -66.46 49.56
C GLU A 4 6.41 -65.75 50.68
N SER A 5 6.66 -64.46 50.52
CA SER A 5 6.53 -63.49 51.62
C SER A 5 6.50 -62.06 51.10
N SER A 6 5.40 -61.39 51.42
CA SER A 6 5.01 -60.01 51.17
C SER A 6 5.48 -59.05 52.27
N HIS A 7 5.88 -57.82 51.93
CA HIS A 7 5.56 -56.58 52.67
C HIS A 7 5.95 -55.30 51.90
N GLU A 8 4.94 -54.47 51.63
CA GLU A 8 4.94 -53.01 51.30
C GLU A 8 5.40 -52.16 52.52
N PRO A 9 5.67 -50.82 52.47
CA PRO A 9 4.93 -49.81 51.68
C PRO A 9 5.68 -48.54 51.17
N ASN A 10 4.95 -47.77 50.35
CA ASN A 10 4.97 -46.31 50.14
C ASN A 10 6.30 -45.58 49.94
N GLN A 11 6.48 -45.04 48.72
CA GLN A 11 6.81 -43.62 48.58
C GLN A 11 6.41 -43.09 47.19
N GLU A 12 5.72 -41.96 47.23
CA GLU A 12 5.45 -41.05 46.12
C GLU A 12 6.70 -40.80 45.27
N VAL A 13 6.53 -40.48 43.98
CA VAL A 13 7.13 -39.32 43.31
C VAL A 13 6.79 -39.36 41.81
N SER A 14 5.90 -38.43 41.45
CA SER A 14 5.74 -37.73 40.17
C SER A 14 5.75 -38.53 38.85
N ASN A 15 4.56 -38.54 38.24
CA ASN A 15 4.33 -38.69 36.80
C ASN A 15 5.39 -37.97 35.97
N ILE A 16 5.98 -38.73 35.04
CA ILE A 16 6.75 -38.23 33.91
C ILE A 16 5.83 -37.32 33.11
N HIS A 17 6.18 -36.03 33.05
CA HIS A 17 5.48 -35.04 32.24
C HIS A 17 5.94 -35.19 30.79
N ASP A 18 5.09 -35.81 29.97
CA ASP A 18 5.20 -35.80 28.52
C ASP A 18 4.91 -34.37 28.01
N PRO A 19 5.83 -33.66 27.34
CA PRO A 19 5.59 -32.29 26.87
C PRO A 19 4.79 -32.22 25.56
N PHE A 20 4.25 -33.35 25.07
CA PHE A 20 3.54 -33.43 23.79
C PHE A 20 2.13 -34.03 23.90
N ALA A 21 1.47 -33.86 25.04
CA ALA A 21 0.04 -34.12 25.16
C ALA A 21 -0.78 -32.95 24.56
N HIS A 22 -1.31 -33.19 23.37
CA HIS A 22 -2.47 -32.58 22.72
C HIS A 22 -3.11 -31.36 23.43
N ALA A 23 -2.71 -30.15 23.02
CA ALA A 23 -3.56 -28.98 23.21
C ALA A 23 -4.75 -29.07 22.23
N PRO A 24 -6.00 -28.87 22.68
CA PRO A 24 -7.15 -28.86 21.79
C PRO A 24 -7.05 -27.66 20.83
N VAL A 25 -7.14 -27.94 19.54
CA VAL A 25 -7.25 -26.95 18.47
C VAL A 25 -8.52 -26.12 18.71
N PRO A 26 -8.44 -24.78 18.84
CA PRO A 26 -9.66 -23.97 18.90
C PRO A 26 -10.39 -24.07 17.55
N PRO A 27 -11.73 -24.12 17.54
CA PRO A 27 -12.50 -24.23 16.31
C PRO A 27 -12.21 -23.02 15.41
N LEU A 28 -12.05 -23.30 14.11
CA LEU A 28 -11.99 -22.30 13.05
C LEU A 28 -13.30 -21.49 13.06
N GLU A 29 -13.25 -20.27 13.59
CA GLU A 29 -14.28 -19.28 13.30
C GLU A 29 -14.18 -18.93 11.82
N PHE A 30 -15.23 -19.28 11.09
CA PHE A 30 -15.46 -18.83 9.73
C PHE A 30 -15.55 -17.30 9.77
N PHE A 31 -14.52 -16.61 9.26
CA PHE A 31 -14.69 -15.22 8.87
C PHE A 31 -15.50 -15.22 7.57
N GLU A 32 -16.82 -15.15 7.73
CA GLU A 32 -17.73 -14.76 6.67
C GLU A 32 -17.29 -13.41 6.07
N ASP A 33 -17.47 -13.29 4.76
CA ASP A 33 -17.12 -12.16 3.92
C ASP A 33 -17.47 -10.80 4.57
N SER A 34 -16.46 -10.16 5.17
CA SER A 34 -16.55 -8.72 5.48
C SER A 34 -16.29 -7.95 4.20
N ILE A 35 -17.35 -7.76 3.42
CA ILE A 35 -17.47 -6.65 2.49
C ILE A 35 -17.14 -5.40 3.30
N VAL A 36 -15.98 -4.80 3.05
CA VAL A 36 -15.63 -3.49 3.58
C VAL A 36 -16.62 -2.52 2.95
N GLN A 37 -17.72 -2.27 3.65
CA GLN A 37 -18.59 -1.14 3.32
C GLN A 37 -17.75 0.14 3.50
N PRO A 38 -17.79 1.07 2.54
CA PRO A 38 -17.09 2.33 2.68
C PRO A 38 -17.58 3.04 3.95
N SER A 39 -16.65 3.65 4.69
CA SER A 39 -16.97 4.43 5.87
C SER A 39 -18.02 5.50 5.53
N PRO A 40 -19.07 5.68 6.34
CA PRO A 40 -20.13 6.69 6.10
C PRO A 40 -19.59 8.13 6.12
N ASP A 41 -18.34 8.35 6.53
CA ASP A 41 -17.68 9.65 6.50
C ASP A 41 -17.28 10.09 5.09
N ALA A 42 -17.04 9.16 4.16
CA ALA A 42 -16.75 9.51 2.77
C ALA A 42 -17.99 10.08 2.06
N ASP A 43 -19.16 9.47 2.30
CA ASP A 43 -20.44 9.92 1.73
C ASP A 43 -20.91 11.27 2.29
N ASN A 44 -20.60 11.55 3.56
CA ASN A 44 -20.94 12.82 4.20
C ASN A 44 -20.04 13.98 3.74
N TYR A 45 -18.78 13.70 3.35
CA TYR A 45 -17.90 14.72 2.80
C TYR A 45 -18.32 15.14 1.39
N VAL A 46 -18.76 14.18 0.56
CA VAL A 46 -19.27 14.46 -0.79
C VAL A 46 -20.61 15.22 -0.73
N ARG A 47 -21.45 14.98 0.28
CA ARG A 47 -22.72 15.71 0.45
C ARG A 47 -22.56 17.16 0.90
N SER A 48 -21.51 17.50 1.64
CA SER A 48 -21.36 18.84 2.23
C SER A 48 -20.82 19.90 1.25
N MET A 49 -20.35 19.50 0.07
CA MET A 49 -19.90 20.42 -0.99
C MET A 49 -20.97 20.75 -2.05
N ASN A 50 -22.18 20.20 -1.96
CA ASN A 50 -23.24 20.49 -2.93
C ASN A 50 -23.98 21.80 -2.61
N LEU A 51 -23.37 22.93 -2.98
CA LEU A 51 -24.06 24.22 -3.13
C LEU A 51 -24.06 24.61 -4.62
N ASN A 52 -25.27 24.54 -5.20
CA ASN A 52 -25.73 24.98 -6.53
C ASN A 52 -25.51 24.02 -7.72
N PRO A 53 -26.61 23.50 -8.33
CA PRO A 53 -26.56 22.78 -9.59
C PRO A 53 -26.75 23.77 -10.74
N SER A 54 -25.66 24.13 -11.41
CA SER A 54 -25.70 24.69 -12.76
C SER A 54 -24.45 24.24 -13.49
N ASP A 55 -24.65 23.63 -14.65
CA ASP A 55 -23.64 23.28 -15.66
C ASP A 55 -22.82 21.98 -15.48
N SER A 56 -23.38 20.92 -16.06
CA SER A 56 -22.71 19.92 -16.91
C SER A 56 -21.33 19.36 -16.50
N THR A 57 -21.30 18.20 -15.83
CA THR A 57 -20.08 17.36 -15.73
C THR A 57 -20.45 15.89 -15.49
N SER A 58 -20.52 15.07 -16.55
CA SER A 58 -20.59 13.61 -16.43
C SER A 58 -19.24 12.96 -16.06
N ASP A 59 -18.19 13.77 -15.88
CA ASP A 59 -16.79 13.32 -15.72
C ASP A 59 -16.30 13.34 -14.26
N GLU A 60 -17.14 13.76 -13.31
CA GLU A 60 -16.72 13.97 -11.92
C GLU A 60 -16.31 12.68 -11.18
N ASN A 61 -16.75 11.51 -11.65
CA ASN A 61 -16.50 10.22 -10.99
C ASN A 61 -15.82 9.19 -11.91
N THR A 62 -14.70 9.55 -12.54
CA THR A 62 -13.91 8.56 -13.28
C THR A 62 -13.24 7.60 -12.31
N VAL A 63 -13.62 6.31 -12.37
CA VAL A 63 -13.07 5.24 -11.54
C VAL A 63 -12.12 4.38 -12.37
N ILE A 64 -10.98 4.02 -11.78
CA ILE A 64 -10.05 3.06 -12.36
C ILE A 64 -10.66 1.66 -12.24
N TRP A 65 -10.85 1.00 -13.39
CA TRP A 65 -11.44 -0.33 -13.45
C TRP A 65 -10.64 -1.34 -12.62
N GLY A 66 -11.33 -2.15 -11.82
CA GLY A 66 -10.72 -3.19 -10.99
C GLY A 66 -10.12 -2.74 -9.65
N THR A 67 -10.11 -1.44 -9.33
CA THR A 67 -9.45 -0.93 -8.10
C THR A 67 -10.37 -0.12 -7.17
N SER A 68 -11.55 0.29 -7.66
CA SER A 68 -12.48 1.19 -6.93
C SER A 68 -11.84 2.53 -6.52
N ILE A 69 -10.81 2.97 -7.24
CA ILE A 69 -10.13 4.26 -7.02
C ILE A 69 -10.73 5.32 -7.94
N TYR A 70 -11.18 6.43 -7.37
CA TYR A 70 -11.66 7.60 -8.09
C TYR A 70 -10.46 8.48 -8.46
N ILE A 71 -10.24 8.71 -9.75
CA ILE A 71 -9.04 9.42 -10.26
C ILE A 71 -8.96 10.84 -9.70
N ASN A 72 -10.06 11.59 -9.74
CA ASN A 72 -10.09 12.98 -9.30
C ASN A 72 -9.79 13.09 -7.80
N PHE A 73 -10.51 12.31 -6.98
CA PHE A 73 -10.31 12.29 -5.53
C PHE A 73 -8.89 11.87 -5.14
N PHE A 74 -8.38 10.77 -5.73
CA PHE A 74 -7.03 10.30 -5.45
C PHE A 74 -5.97 11.31 -5.95
N GLY A 75 -6.20 11.93 -7.10
CA GLY A 75 -5.33 12.95 -7.68
C GLY A 75 -5.25 14.20 -6.81
N ASP A 76 -6.39 14.69 -6.32
CA ASP A 76 -6.44 15.86 -5.44
C ASP A 76 -5.77 15.57 -4.09
N LEU A 77 -6.00 14.39 -3.52
CA LEU A 77 -5.33 13.97 -2.28
C LEU A 77 -3.81 13.80 -2.46
N SER A 78 -3.38 13.31 -3.63
CA SER A 78 -1.96 13.21 -3.99
C SER A 78 -1.34 14.60 -4.15
N ARG A 79 -2.06 15.53 -4.80
CA ARG A 79 -1.64 16.93 -4.94
C ARG A 79 -1.47 17.58 -3.56
N GLU A 80 -2.47 17.45 -2.69
CA GLU A 80 -2.40 18.01 -1.33
C GLU A 80 -1.19 17.46 -0.55
N TYR A 81 -0.93 16.15 -0.63
CA TYR A 81 0.25 15.55 -0.01
C TYR A 81 1.56 16.16 -0.56
N LEU A 82 1.69 16.23 -1.88
CA LEU A 82 2.87 16.77 -2.56
C LEU A 82 3.13 18.24 -2.19
N GLU A 83 2.06 19.05 -2.16
CA GLU A 83 2.12 20.46 -1.77
C GLU A 83 2.58 20.66 -0.32
N LYS A 84 2.11 19.80 0.58
CA LYS A 84 2.39 19.92 2.00
C LYS A 84 3.75 19.33 2.42
N HIS A 85 4.15 18.21 1.83
CA HIS A 85 5.27 17.40 2.31
C HIS A 85 6.48 17.36 1.38
N GLU A 86 6.29 17.51 0.07
CA GLU A 86 7.35 17.28 -0.92
C GLU A 86 7.73 18.53 -1.73
N MET A 87 7.14 19.69 -1.45
CA MET A 87 7.39 20.91 -2.23
C MET A 87 8.86 21.30 -2.38
N GLN A 88 9.63 21.21 -1.31
CA GLN A 88 11.07 21.52 -1.38
C GLN A 88 11.80 20.53 -2.29
N THR A 89 11.43 19.24 -2.24
CA THR A 89 11.96 18.22 -3.13
C THR A 89 11.59 18.53 -4.57
N ILE A 90 10.33 18.86 -4.84
CA ILE A 90 9.82 19.19 -6.19
C ILE A 90 10.54 20.40 -6.78
N LEU A 91 10.76 21.47 -6.00
CA LEU A 91 11.50 22.66 -6.43
C LEU A 91 12.97 22.36 -6.74
N SER A 92 13.55 21.32 -6.11
CA SER A 92 14.92 20.88 -6.38
C SER A 92 15.04 19.96 -7.60
N LEU A 93 13.93 19.50 -8.18
CA LEU A 93 13.93 18.66 -9.38
C LEU A 93 14.33 19.49 -10.60
N THR A 94 15.56 19.27 -11.05
CA THR A 94 16.19 20.07 -12.11
C THR A 94 15.79 19.66 -13.53
N CYS A 95 15.24 18.47 -13.74
CA CYS A 95 14.90 17.99 -15.07
C CYS A 95 13.80 16.92 -15.11
N GLU A 96 13.21 16.78 -16.29
CA GLU A 96 12.39 15.63 -16.70
C GLU A 96 13.16 14.31 -16.59
N GLY A 97 12.49 13.24 -16.16
CA GLY A 97 13.11 11.95 -15.85
C GLY A 97 13.81 11.89 -14.48
N SER A 98 13.68 12.95 -13.67
CA SER A 98 14.05 12.90 -12.25
C SER A 98 13.17 11.90 -11.49
N ARG A 99 13.64 11.47 -10.32
CA ARG A 99 12.93 10.53 -9.45
C ARG A 99 12.56 11.21 -8.14
N LEU A 100 11.28 11.14 -7.78
CA LEU A 100 10.80 11.51 -6.46
C LEU A 100 10.78 10.26 -5.57
N HIS A 101 11.59 10.25 -4.52
CA HIS A 101 11.56 9.17 -3.54
C HIS A 101 10.42 9.40 -2.56
N LEU A 102 9.39 8.55 -2.63
CA LEU A 102 8.17 8.69 -1.82
C LEU A 102 8.25 7.80 -0.58
N ASP A 103 8.30 8.42 0.59
CA ASP A 103 8.34 7.73 1.88
C ASP A 103 6.93 7.29 2.31
N LEU A 104 6.63 6.00 2.25
CA LEU A 104 5.29 5.49 2.52
C LEU A 104 4.87 5.62 3.99
N GLU A 105 5.81 5.69 4.94
CA GLU A 105 5.49 5.96 6.35
C GLU A 105 4.94 7.38 6.53
N LYS A 106 5.48 8.36 5.80
CA LYS A 106 4.95 9.73 5.80
C LYS A 106 3.58 9.79 5.14
N VAL A 107 3.40 9.07 4.04
CA VAL A 107 2.10 8.96 3.36
C VAL A 107 1.05 8.35 4.30
N GLU A 108 1.39 7.30 5.03
CA GLU A 108 0.50 6.69 6.02
C GLU A 108 0.09 7.66 7.14
N SER A 109 1.04 8.47 7.62
CA SER A 109 0.77 9.50 8.63
C SER A 109 -0.14 10.63 8.12
N PHE A 110 -0.14 10.89 6.80
CA PHE A 110 -0.98 11.89 6.17
C PHE A 110 -2.38 11.34 5.86
N SER A 111 -2.45 10.20 5.18
CA SER A 111 -3.72 9.56 4.82
C SER A 111 -3.56 8.05 4.69
N SER A 112 -4.24 7.32 5.57
CA SER A 112 -4.30 5.85 5.51
C SER A 112 -4.93 5.35 4.21
N TYR A 113 -5.87 6.11 3.62
CA TYR A 113 -6.46 5.79 2.33
C TYR A 113 -5.42 5.87 1.21
N LEU A 114 -4.68 6.97 1.13
CA LEU A 114 -3.65 7.19 0.11
C LEU A 114 -2.58 6.09 0.19
N HIS A 115 -2.11 5.80 1.41
CA HIS A 115 -1.16 4.73 1.67
C HIS A 115 -1.68 3.37 1.21
N MET A 116 -2.88 2.96 1.66
CA MET A 116 -3.45 1.66 1.31
C MET A 116 -3.76 1.50 -0.17
N ALA A 117 -4.21 2.56 -0.84
CA ALA A 117 -4.43 2.54 -2.28
C ALA A 117 -3.11 2.32 -3.04
N ILE A 118 -2.03 3.02 -2.67
CA ILE A 118 -0.70 2.83 -3.29
C ILE A 118 -0.18 1.41 -3.04
N ILE A 119 -0.36 0.86 -1.84
CA ILE A 119 0.06 -0.51 -1.53
C ILE A 119 -0.72 -1.56 -2.33
N LYS A 120 -2.05 -1.41 -2.45
CA LYS A 120 -2.91 -2.42 -3.10
C LYS A 120 -2.89 -2.34 -4.62
N HIS A 121 -2.79 -1.14 -5.18
CA HIS A 121 -2.89 -0.89 -6.63
C HIS A 121 -1.76 0.04 -7.11
N PRO A 122 -0.48 -0.32 -6.90
CA PRO A 122 0.67 0.57 -7.12
C PRO A 122 0.75 1.08 -8.55
N VAL A 123 0.51 0.24 -9.56
CA VAL A 123 0.62 0.64 -10.97
C VAL A 123 -0.33 1.81 -11.29
N SER A 124 -1.61 1.65 -10.93
CA SER A 124 -2.64 2.65 -11.18
C SER A 124 -2.46 3.90 -10.32
N CYS A 125 -2.19 3.71 -9.03
CA CYS A 125 -2.02 4.81 -8.08
C CYS A 125 -0.80 5.68 -8.40
N LEU A 126 0.35 5.05 -8.67
CA LEU A 126 1.58 5.80 -8.96
C LEU A 126 1.45 6.57 -10.26
N SER A 127 0.75 6.05 -11.28
CA SER A 127 0.49 6.80 -12.50
C SER A 127 -0.33 8.08 -12.24
N VAL A 128 -1.38 8.01 -11.41
CA VAL A 128 -2.16 9.21 -11.04
C VAL A 128 -1.34 10.17 -10.18
N PHE A 129 -0.54 9.65 -9.26
CA PHE A 129 0.35 10.44 -8.42
C PHE A 129 1.42 11.18 -9.25
N GLU A 130 2.00 10.52 -10.25
CA GLU A 130 2.96 11.07 -11.20
C GLU A 130 2.34 12.16 -12.08
N MET A 131 1.07 12.03 -12.47
CA MET A 131 0.34 13.10 -13.16
C MET A 131 0.22 14.35 -12.27
N ALA A 132 -0.23 14.18 -11.02
CA ALA A 132 -0.34 15.30 -10.07
C ALA A 132 1.03 15.97 -9.81
N LEU A 133 2.10 15.17 -9.70
CA LEU A 133 3.47 15.66 -9.57
C LEU A 133 3.93 16.45 -10.80
N GLY A 134 3.64 15.93 -12.00
CA GLY A 134 3.93 16.60 -13.25
C GLY A 134 3.24 17.96 -13.36
N ASP A 135 1.96 18.03 -12.99
CA ASP A 135 1.19 19.28 -12.96
C ASP A 135 1.82 20.33 -12.03
N ILE A 136 2.13 19.92 -10.79
CA ILE A 136 2.79 20.81 -9.82
C ILE A 136 4.14 21.28 -10.35
N TRP A 137 4.96 20.35 -10.86
CA TRP A 137 6.30 20.68 -11.35
C TRP A 137 6.25 21.66 -12.52
N ASN A 138 5.33 21.44 -13.47
CA ASN A 138 5.10 22.34 -14.61
C ASN A 138 4.65 23.74 -14.16
N MET A 139 3.76 23.81 -13.15
CA MET A 139 3.31 25.07 -12.57
C MET A 139 4.47 25.85 -11.94
N GLN A 140 5.35 25.17 -11.18
CA GLN A 140 6.48 25.83 -10.51
C GLN A 140 7.60 26.25 -11.48
N HIS A 141 7.83 25.49 -12.55
CA HIS A 141 8.89 25.77 -13.52
C HIS A 141 8.40 26.60 -14.73
N GLY A 142 7.18 27.14 -14.67
CA GLY A 142 6.65 28.08 -15.65
C GLY A 142 6.34 27.46 -17.03
N ARG A 143 6.19 26.13 -17.10
CA ARG A 143 5.78 25.45 -18.33
C ARG A 143 4.26 25.42 -18.40
N THR A 144 3.68 26.44 -19.04
CA THR A 144 2.24 26.49 -19.28
C THR A 144 1.89 25.49 -20.38
N SER A 145 1.00 24.53 -20.07
CA SER A 145 0.50 23.44 -20.92
C SER A 145 0.13 23.82 -22.38
N ALA A 146 -0.14 25.11 -22.66
CA ALA A 146 -0.45 25.61 -24.00
C ALA A 146 0.73 25.59 -25.00
N GLN A 147 1.99 25.53 -24.55
CA GLN A 147 3.15 25.48 -25.47
C GLN A 147 3.64 24.06 -25.83
N ASP A 148 3.18 23.03 -25.12
CA ASP A 148 3.76 21.67 -25.16
C ASP A 148 2.83 20.60 -25.76
N SER A 149 1.85 20.99 -26.57
CA SER A 149 1.08 20.04 -27.41
C SER A 149 1.93 19.34 -28.49
N ARG A 150 3.26 19.57 -28.51
CA ARG A 150 4.23 18.96 -29.44
C ARG A 150 5.22 17.99 -28.78
N THR A 151 5.09 17.70 -27.50
CA THR A 151 6.13 16.99 -26.73
C THR A 151 5.65 15.61 -26.28
N ILE A 152 5.37 14.76 -27.27
CA ILE A 152 5.15 13.31 -27.09
C ILE A 152 6.41 12.60 -26.52
N ASN A 153 7.52 13.33 -26.30
CA ASN A 153 8.83 12.80 -25.91
C ASN A 153 9.36 13.31 -24.55
N GLN A 154 8.54 13.96 -23.71
CA GLN A 154 8.98 14.35 -22.36
C GLN A 154 9.00 13.12 -21.43
N ARG A 155 10.09 12.92 -20.70
CA ARG A 155 10.18 11.81 -19.74
C ARG A 155 9.47 12.22 -18.45
N PRO A 156 8.40 11.52 -18.03
CA PRO A 156 7.71 11.88 -16.80
C PRO A 156 8.64 11.77 -15.59
N ILE A 157 8.40 12.61 -14.58
CA ILE A 157 9.05 12.46 -13.27
C ILE A 157 8.51 11.17 -12.66
N THR A 158 9.41 10.24 -12.35
CA THR A 158 9.01 8.92 -11.82
C THR A 158 8.92 8.97 -10.31
N VAL A 159 7.86 8.37 -9.75
CA VAL A 159 7.71 8.22 -8.30
C VAL A 159 8.27 6.87 -7.86
N CYS A 160 9.16 6.91 -6.88
CA CYS A 160 9.87 5.74 -6.36
C CYS A 160 9.46 5.53 -4.88
N PRO A 161 8.40 4.74 -4.61
CA PRO A 161 7.97 4.48 -3.25
C PRO A 161 8.98 3.60 -2.49
N PHE A 162 9.17 3.88 -1.21
CA PHE A 162 10.00 3.09 -0.30
C PHE A 162 9.37 3.04 1.10
N ASN A 163 9.95 2.22 2.00
CA ASN A 163 9.39 1.92 3.33
C ASN A 163 8.00 1.27 3.31
N ALA A 164 7.69 0.49 2.27
CA ALA A 164 6.56 -0.44 2.31
C ALA A 164 6.83 -1.55 3.36
N LYS A 165 5.76 -2.18 3.84
CA LYS A 165 5.86 -3.33 4.75
C LYS A 165 6.81 -4.40 4.18
N GLU A 166 7.77 -4.82 5.01
CA GLU A 166 8.76 -5.83 4.65
C GLU A 166 8.20 -7.24 4.82
N TYR A 167 8.40 -8.07 3.80
CA TYR A 167 7.99 -9.48 3.79
C TYR A 167 9.22 -10.38 3.65
N ARG A 168 9.23 -11.49 4.40
CA ARG A 168 10.15 -12.60 4.12
C ARG A 168 9.70 -13.33 2.87
N ILE A 169 10.63 -13.88 2.10
CA ILE A 169 10.33 -14.67 0.89
C ILE A 169 9.34 -15.81 1.20
N SER A 170 9.47 -16.44 2.38
CA SER A 170 8.57 -17.51 2.84
C SER A 170 7.13 -17.05 3.15
N GLN A 171 6.89 -15.75 3.25
CA GLN A 171 5.58 -15.15 3.55
C GLN A 171 4.87 -14.66 2.28
N LEU A 172 5.51 -14.75 1.12
CA LEU A 172 4.90 -14.32 -0.14
C LEU A 172 3.78 -15.29 -0.52
N SER A 173 2.59 -14.74 -0.78
CA SER A 173 1.39 -15.48 -1.16
C SER A 173 0.82 -14.94 -2.48
N LYS A 174 -0.13 -15.67 -3.07
CA LYS A 174 -0.81 -15.25 -4.32
C LYS A 174 -1.59 -13.94 -4.16
N GLU A 175 -2.00 -13.60 -2.95
CA GLU A 175 -2.75 -12.37 -2.65
C GLU A 175 -1.88 -11.12 -2.81
N LEU A 176 -0.56 -11.25 -2.69
CA LEU A 176 0.38 -10.14 -2.80
C LEU A 176 0.85 -9.87 -4.23
N THR A 177 0.35 -10.61 -5.23
CA THR A 177 0.86 -10.59 -6.61
C THR A 177 0.85 -9.20 -7.24
N GLU A 178 -0.18 -8.41 -6.95
CA GLU A 178 -0.36 -7.07 -7.52
C GLU A 178 -0.06 -5.95 -6.50
N MET A 179 0.38 -6.31 -5.30
CA MET A 179 0.65 -5.37 -4.21
C MET A 179 2.09 -4.90 -4.19
N LEU A 180 2.32 -3.71 -3.65
CA LEU A 180 3.67 -3.23 -3.38
C LEU A 180 4.25 -3.95 -2.15
N VAL A 181 5.35 -4.66 -2.37
CA VAL A 181 6.04 -5.41 -1.32
C VAL A 181 7.50 -4.99 -1.22
N ALA A 182 7.99 -4.85 0.01
CA ALA A 182 9.42 -4.70 0.27
C ALA A 182 10.01 -6.06 0.67
N VAL A 183 11.17 -6.41 0.09
CA VAL A 183 11.94 -7.61 0.43
C VAL A 183 13.40 -7.23 0.64
N ARG A 184 14.08 -7.94 1.55
CA ARG A 184 15.52 -7.77 1.79
C ARG A 184 16.25 -9.10 1.65
N GLY A 185 17.49 -9.02 1.18
CA GLY A 185 18.31 -10.20 0.97
C GLY A 185 19.69 -9.85 0.43
N ILE A 186 20.50 -10.89 0.22
CA ILE A 186 21.84 -10.77 -0.36
C ILE A 186 21.74 -10.98 -1.87
N VAL A 187 22.44 -10.14 -2.63
CA VAL A 187 22.55 -10.30 -4.09
C VAL A 187 23.60 -11.38 -4.39
N ILE A 188 23.18 -12.49 -4.99
CA ILE A 188 24.08 -13.62 -5.32
C ILE A 188 24.78 -13.38 -6.66
N ARG A 189 24.08 -12.76 -7.63
CA ARG A 189 24.61 -12.47 -8.96
C ARG A 189 23.94 -11.24 -9.55
N THR A 190 24.66 -10.55 -10.43
CA THR A 190 24.14 -9.49 -11.29
C THR A 190 24.22 -9.95 -12.74
N SER A 191 23.10 -9.94 -13.45
CA SER A 191 23.04 -10.32 -14.87
C SER A 191 23.38 -9.13 -15.77
N MET A 192 23.85 -9.40 -16.99
CA MET A 192 24.01 -8.37 -18.02
C MET A 192 22.65 -7.81 -18.46
N VAL A 193 22.62 -6.53 -18.87
CA VAL A 193 21.41 -5.85 -19.35
C VAL A 193 20.96 -6.46 -20.69
N ILE A 194 19.68 -6.83 -20.80
CA ILE A 194 19.07 -7.31 -22.04
C ILE A 194 18.34 -6.13 -22.69
N PRO A 195 18.75 -5.68 -23.90
CA PRO A 195 18.13 -4.58 -24.63
C PRO A 195 16.79 -4.98 -25.27
#